data_AF-A0A7K0KMK6-F1
#
_entry.id   AF-A0A7K0KMK6-F1
#
_cell.length_a   1.000
_cell.length_b   1.000
_cell.length_c   1.000
_cell.angle_alpha   90.00
_cell.angle_beta   90.00
_cell.angle_gamma   90.00
#
_symmetry.space_group_name_H-M   'P 1'
#
loop_
_entity.id
_entity.type
_entity.pdbx_description
1 polymer ?
#
loop_
_entity_poly.entity_id
_entity_poly.type
_entity_poly.pdbx_seq_one_letter_code
_entity_poly.pdbx_strand_id
1 'polypeptide(L)'
;MTSTGGSEPGDSLAEDTAARAAEAKARRAARKAARAAEPPPVRDTAYDRLSLADLRAARTDLAQEETRVSYWRRIIQARLDVARSQAPNQDPVADLRRVLTDAQSSVHRLAHVDVFPIDDIPPLPDLSEVWARQVDRSDPAATERLVLDLVTAEDKLSNFRRELHRRIDLVTNELIARYREQPLLALQILPDSPMRR
;
A
#
# COMPACT_ATOMS: atom_id res chain seq x y z
N MET A 1 18.10 -25.18 -53.10
CA MET A 1 18.90 -25.36 -51.86
C MET A 1 19.53 -24.00 -51.59
N THR A 2 19.27 -23.23 -50.54
CA THR A 2 18.74 -23.48 -49.20
C THR A 2 18.02 -22.21 -48.72
N SER A 3 16.82 -22.38 -48.16
CA SER A 3 16.08 -21.31 -47.46
C SER A 3 16.56 -21.28 -46.02
N THR A 4 17.10 -20.15 -45.55
CA THR A 4 17.47 -19.96 -44.14
C THR A 4 16.46 -18.99 -43.53
N GLY A 5 15.55 -19.53 -42.71
CA GLY A 5 14.59 -18.75 -41.94
C GLY A 5 15.31 -17.95 -40.86
N GLY A 6 15.19 -16.63 -40.94
CA GLY A 6 15.50 -15.75 -39.82
C GLY A 6 14.30 -15.75 -38.87
N SER A 7 14.42 -16.45 -37.74
CA SER A 7 13.51 -16.26 -36.61
C SER A 7 13.67 -14.84 -36.07
N GLU A 8 12.57 -14.09 -36.08
CA GLU A 8 12.49 -12.74 -35.56
C GLU A 8 12.66 -12.72 -34.02
N PRO A 9 13.48 -11.83 -33.45
CA PRO A 9 13.69 -11.72 -32.00
C PRO A 9 12.48 -11.12 -31.23
N GLY A 10 11.37 -10.80 -31.90
CA GLY A 10 10.16 -10.21 -31.30
C GLY A 10 9.23 -11.22 -30.63
N ASP A 11 9.25 -12.49 -31.05
CA ASP A 11 8.32 -13.52 -30.57
C ASP A 11 8.66 -13.97 -29.13
N SER A 12 9.96 -14.06 -28.82
CA SER A 12 10.47 -14.47 -27.51
C SER A 12 10.09 -13.52 -26.36
N LEU A 13 10.06 -12.20 -26.59
CA LEU A 13 9.67 -11.23 -25.55
C LEU A 13 8.16 -11.24 -25.29
N ALA A 14 7.36 -11.45 -26.34
CA ALA A 14 5.92 -11.57 -26.22
C ALA A 14 5.52 -12.85 -25.46
N GLU A 15 6.17 -13.98 -25.76
CA GLU A 15 5.98 -15.25 -25.04
C GLU A 15 6.38 -15.14 -23.56
N ASP A 16 7.49 -14.46 -23.24
CA ASP A 16 7.94 -14.24 -21.87
C ASP A 16 6.96 -13.39 -21.05
N THR A 17 6.36 -12.36 -21.66
CA THR A 17 5.35 -11.52 -20.98
C THR A 17 4.05 -12.27 -20.76
N ALA A 18 3.62 -13.09 -21.73
CA ALA A 18 2.44 -13.94 -21.60
C ALA A 18 2.61 -15.00 -20.51
N ALA A 19 3.78 -15.62 -20.43
CA ALA A 19 4.13 -16.58 -19.38
C ALA A 19 4.10 -15.94 -17.97
N ARG A 20 4.70 -14.74 -17.81
CA ARG A 20 4.66 -13.98 -16.54
C ARG A 20 3.25 -13.56 -16.15
N ALA A 21 2.41 -13.17 -17.13
CA ALA A 21 1.02 -12.82 -16.88
C ALA A 21 0.18 -14.04 -16.44
N ALA A 22 0.40 -15.20 -17.06
CA ALA A 22 -0.23 -16.46 -16.68
C ALA A 22 0.18 -16.89 -15.27
N GLU A 23 1.46 -16.79 -14.93
CA GLU A 23 1.96 -17.08 -13.58
C GLU A 23 1.37 -16.13 -12.53
N ALA A 24 1.30 -14.82 -12.82
CA ALA A 24 0.67 -13.85 -11.94
C ALA A 24 -0.82 -14.16 -11.71
N LYS A 25 -1.54 -14.58 -12.77
CA LYS A 25 -2.93 -15.01 -12.67
C LYS A 25 -3.07 -16.26 -11.80
N ALA A 26 -2.21 -17.26 -11.98
CA ALA A 26 -2.20 -18.48 -11.18
C ALA A 26 -1.93 -18.18 -9.69
N ARG A 27 -0.94 -17.32 -9.38
CA ARG A 27 -0.66 -16.87 -8.01
C ARG A 27 -1.86 -16.15 -7.38
N ARG A 28 -2.57 -15.31 -8.13
CA ARG A 28 -3.81 -14.65 -7.66
C ARG A 28 -4.93 -15.66 -7.38
N ALA A 29 -5.12 -16.63 -8.26
CA ALA A 29 -6.12 -17.69 -8.08
C ALA A 29 -5.82 -18.55 -6.84
N ALA A 30 -4.56 -18.94 -6.64
CA ALA A 30 -4.12 -19.68 -5.46
C ALA A 30 -4.36 -18.91 -4.16
N ARG A 31 -4.03 -17.61 -4.12
CA ARG A 31 -4.32 -16.75 -2.97
C ARG A 31 -5.81 -16.61 -2.68
N LYS A 32 -6.64 -16.50 -3.72
CA LYS A 32 -8.10 -16.45 -3.58
C LYS A 32 -8.65 -17.76 -3.02
N ALA A 33 -8.17 -18.90 -3.54
CA ALA A 33 -8.57 -20.23 -3.05
C ALA A 33 -8.16 -20.44 -1.59
N ALA A 34 -6.93 -20.09 -1.22
CA ALA A 34 -6.44 -20.16 0.15
C ALA A 34 -7.31 -19.33 1.11
N ARG A 35 -7.66 -18.09 0.72
CA ARG A 35 -8.54 -17.23 1.52
C ARG A 35 -9.97 -17.76 1.64
N ALA A 36 -10.47 -18.47 0.63
CA ALA A 36 -11.80 -19.08 0.67
C ALA A 36 -11.84 -20.35 1.53
N ALA A 37 -10.70 -21.04 1.69
CA ALA A 37 -10.56 -22.21 2.53
C ALA A 37 -10.30 -21.88 4.01
N GLU A 38 -9.98 -20.62 4.33
CA GLU A 38 -9.76 -20.16 5.70
C GLU A 38 -11.08 -20.26 6.51
N PRO A 39 -11.05 -20.84 7.72
CA PRO A 39 -12.25 -20.94 8.54
C PRO A 39 -12.80 -19.54 8.83
N PRO A 40 -14.14 -19.39 8.94
CA PRO A 40 -14.72 -18.10 9.25
C PRO A 40 -14.18 -17.56 10.58
N PRO A 41 -13.97 -16.24 10.70
CA PRO A 41 -13.49 -15.66 11.94
C PRO A 41 -14.50 -15.91 13.08
N VAL A 42 -13.95 -16.24 14.25
CA VAL A 42 -14.67 -16.46 15.50
C VAL A 42 -14.39 -15.27 16.42
N ARG A 43 -15.31 -14.96 17.33
CA ARG A 43 -15.14 -13.85 18.27
C ARG A 43 -13.92 -14.05 19.17
N ASP A 44 -13.20 -12.97 19.37
CA ASP A 44 -12.04 -12.93 20.24
C ASP A 44 -12.37 -12.13 21.52
N THR A 45 -12.19 -12.79 22.66
CA THR A 45 -12.44 -12.22 24.00
C THR A 45 -11.66 -10.94 24.28
N ALA A 46 -10.54 -10.71 23.59
CA ALA A 46 -9.78 -9.46 23.69
C ALA A 46 -10.61 -8.20 23.32
N TYR A 47 -11.65 -8.38 22.50
CA TYR A 47 -12.52 -7.31 22.02
C TYR A 47 -13.86 -7.21 22.75
N ASP A 48 -14.13 -8.04 23.77
CA ASP A 48 -15.43 -8.08 24.44
C ASP A 48 -15.81 -6.76 25.12
N ARG A 49 -14.82 -6.01 25.58
CA ARG A 49 -14.99 -4.68 26.17
C ARG A 49 -15.34 -3.59 25.16
N LEU A 50 -15.15 -3.83 23.86
CA LEU A 50 -15.39 -2.85 22.81
C LEU A 50 -16.80 -3.01 22.26
N SER A 51 -17.53 -1.91 22.15
CA SER A 51 -18.84 -1.92 21.50
C SER A 51 -18.68 -2.08 19.98
N LEU A 52 -19.78 -2.41 19.30
CA LEU A 52 -19.77 -2.50 17.83
C LEU A 52 -19.44 -1.14 17.18
N ALA A 53 -19.88 -0.04 17.79
CA ALA A 53 -19.57 1.31 17.35
C ALA A 53 -18.07 1.60 17.50
N ASP A 54 -17.47 1.21 18.63
CA ASP A 54 -16.03 1.41 18.88
C ASP A 54 -15.17 0.63 17.88
N LEU A 55 -15.56 -0.61 17.54
CA LEU A 55 -14.86 -1.39 16.51
C LEU A 55 -14.95 -0.74 15.12
N ARG A 56 -16.10 -0.14 14.78
CA ARG A 56 -16.27 0.57 13.50
C ARG A 56 -15.43 1.86 13.47
N ALA A 57 -15.40 2.60 14.57
CA ALA A 57 -14.57 3.78 14.72
C ALA A 57 -13.09 3.40 14.61
N ALA A 58 -12.61 2.44 15.42
CA ALA A 58 -11.24 1.96 15.40
C ALA A 58 -10.80 1.46 14.01
N ARG A 59 -11.68 0.76 13.27
CA ARG A 59 -11.39 0.35 11.89
C ARG A 59 -11.23 1.53 10.94
N THR A 60 -12.08 2.54 11.08
CA THR A 60 -12.04 3.77 10.26
C THR A 60 -10.75 4.53 10.52
N ASP A 61 -10.42 4.71 11.79
CA ASP A 61 -9.22 5.41 12.26
C ASP A 61 -7.95 4.70 11.74
N LEU A 62 -7.85 3.38 11.94
CA LEU A 62 -6.73 2.58 11.43
C LEU A 62 -6.59 2.69 9.90
N ALA A 63 -7.69 2.76 9.15
CA ALA A 63 -7.67 2.91 7.70
C ALA A 63 -7.19 4.31 7.26
N GLN A 64 -7.56 5.37 8.00
CA GLN A 64 -7.06 6.72 7.76
C GLN A 64 -5.55 6.78 8.00
N GLU A 65 -5.04 6.18 9.08
CA GLU A 65 -3.61 6.14 9.37
C GLU A 65 -2.85 5.33 8.32
N GLU A 66 -3.37 4.18 7.89
CA GLU A 66 -2.76 3.38 6.80
C GLU A 66 -2.63 4.22 5.53
N THR A 67 -3.65 5.01 5.22
CA THR A 67 -3.62 5.89 4.05
C THR A 67 -2.52 6.95 4.17
N ARG A 68 -2.37 7.57 5.34
CA ARG A 68 -1.29 8.54 5.62
C ARG A 68 0.09 7.91 5.45
N VAL A 69 0.29 6.70 5.97
CA VAL A 69 1.57 5.96 5.87
C VAL A 69 1.87 5.56 4.44
N SER A 70 0.87 5.07 3.71
CA SER A 70 0.99 4.71 2.30
C SER A 70 1.33 5.92 1.44
N TYR A 71 0.77 7.10 1.75
CA TYR A 71 1.14 8.36 1.11
C TYR A 71 2.61 8.72 1.33
N TRP A 72 3.06 8.74 2.60
CA TRP A 72 4.45 9.04 2.93
C TRP A 72 5.44 8.06 2.32
N ARG A 73 5.12 6.76 2.35
CA ARG A 73 5.95 5.73 1.73
C ARG A 73 6.16 6.01 0.24
N ARG A 74 5.10 6.38 -0.47
CA ARG A 74 5.17 6.70 -1.91
C ARG A 74 6.04 7.93 -2.17
N ILE A 75 5.96 8.95 -1.33
CA ILE A 75 6.80 10.16 -1.44
C ILE A 75 8.28 9.83 -1.20
N ILE A 76 8.58 9.05 -0.16
CA ILE A 76 9.95 8.63 0.16
C ILE A 76 10.52 7.76 -0.96
N GLN A 77 9.74 6.82 -1.50
CA GLN A 77 10.14 6.00 -2.65
C GLN A 77 10.45 6.85 -3.88
N ALA A 78 9.55 7.78 -4.25
CA ALA A 78 9.78 8.66 -5.39
C ALA A 78 11.07 9.50 -5.22
N ARG A 79 11.34 9.99 -4.00
CA ARG A 79 12.58 10.72 -3.70
C ARG A 79 13.81 9.83 -3.74
N LEU A 80 13.71 8.60 -3.24
CA LEU A 80 14.77 7.60 -3.32
C LEU A 80 15.12 7.27 -4.76
N ASP A 81 14.11 7.14 -5.63
CA ASP A 81 14.30 6.89 -7.05
C ASP A 81 15.03 8.06 -7.74
N VAL A 82 14.64 9.31 -7.42
CA VAL A 82 15.34 10.52 -7.91
C VAL A 82 16.76 10.64 -7.35
N ALA A 83 16.99 10.29 -6.08
CA ALA A 83 18.32 10.33 -5.48
C ALA A 83 19.25 9.26 -6.06
N ARG A 84 18.69 8.13 -6.52
CA ARG A 84 19.43 7.05 -7.18
C ARG A 84 19.65 7.28 -8.67
N SER A 85 18.85 8.11 -9.34
CA SER A 85 19.07 8.45 -10.74
C SER A 85 20.26 9.41 -10.89
N GLN A 86 21.47 8.85 -10.87
CA GLN A 86 22.72 9.57 -11.12
C GLN A 86 22.93 9.87 -12.61
N ALA A 87 22.01 10.60 -13.24
CA ALA A 87 22.22 11.09 -14.59
C ALA A 87 22.71 12.55 -14.52
N PRO A 88 24.03 12.82 -14.62
CA PRO A 88 24.61 14.15 -14.45
C PRO A 88 24.20 15.18 -15.52
N ASN A 89 23.32 14.82 -16.46
CA ASN A 89 22.92 15.68 -17.57
C ASN A 89 21.47 15.44 -18.05
N GLN A 90 20.60 14.84 -17.23
CA GLN A 90 19.19 14.63 -17.60
C GLN A 90 18.28 15.63 -16.91
N ASP A 91 17.28 16.11 -17.65
CA ASP A 91 16.24 17.01 -17.16
C ASP A 91 15.51 16.35 -15.96
N PRO A 92 15.59 16.93 -14.75
CA PRO A 92 14.95 16.41 -13.55
C PRO A 92 13.44 16.16 -13.72
N VAL A 93 12.78 16.90 -14.61
CA VAL A 93 11.34 16.78 -14.89
C VAL A 93 11.01 15.55 -15.73
N ALA A 94 11.88 15.19 -16.67
CA ALA A 94 11.71 14.00 -17.51
C ALA A 94 11.86 12.71 -16.68
N ASP A 95 12.80 12.69 -15.75
CA ASP A 95 13.06 11.55 -14.86
C ASP A 95 11.92 11.36 -13.84
N LEU A 96 11.35 12.45 -13.34
CA LEU A 96 10.17 12.42 -12.46
C LEU A 96 8.96 11.75 -13.14
N ARG A 97 8.76 12.01 -14.44
CA ARG A 97 7.65 11.43 -15.20
C ARG A 97 7.77 9.90 -15.30
N ARG A 98 8.98 9.40 -15.58
CA ARG A 98 9.28 7.96 -15.64
C ARG A 98 9.03 7.27 -14.28
N VAL A 99 9.57 7.86 -13.21
CA VAL A 99 9.44 7.36 -11.83
C VAL A 99 7.97 7.33 -11.37
N LEU A 100 7.21 8.38 -11.66
CA LEU A 100 5.80 8.46 -11.28
C LEU A 100 4.90 7.52 -12.10
N THR A 101 5.27 7.20 -13.35
CA THR A 101 4.50 6.29 -14.21
C THR A 101 4.62 4.82 -13.79
N ASP A 102 5.77 4.34 -13.33
CA ASP A 102 5.88 2.97 -12.79
C ASP A 102 5.04 2.76 -11.52
N ALA A 103 4.91 3.82 -10.72
CA ALA A 103 4.05 3.84 -9.54
C ALA A 103 2.53 3.86 -9.87
N GLN A 104 2.12 4.09 -11.13
CA GLN A 104 0.71 4.15 -11.55
C GLN A 104 -0.01 2.80 -11.54
N SER A 105 0.72 1.68 -11.56
CA SER A 105 0.14 0.32 -11.50
C SER A 105 -0.62 0.01 -10.19
N SER A 106 -0.54 0.90 -9.20
CA SER A 106 -1.15 0.78 -7.87
C SER A 106 -2.28 1.79 -7.55
N VAL A 107 -2.65 2.66 -8.50
CA VAL A 107 -3.41 3.92 -8.28
C VAL A 107 -4.91 3.76 -7.93
N HIS A 108 -5.49 2.56 -7.99
CA HIS A 108 -6.94 2.39 -7.79
C HIS A 108 -7.51 2.58 -6.37
N ARG A 109 -6.79 3.20 -5.40
CA ARG A 109 -7.22 3.17 -3.98
C ARG A 109 -7.01 4.46 -3.16
N LEU A 110 -7.10 5.65 -3.75
CA LEU A 110 -6.91 6.93 -3.03
C LEU A 110 -8.13 7.87 -3.02
N ALA A 111 -9.32 7.39 -3.34
CA ALA A 111 -10.53 8.21 -3.27
C ALA A 111 -11.09 8.23 -1.83
N HIS A 112 -10.95 9.38 -1.15
CA HIS A 112 -11.43 9.78 0.19
C HIS A 112 -10.39 9.65 1.32
N VAL A 113 -9.77 10.79 1.67
CA VAL A 113 -8.89 10.91 2.83
C VAL A 113 -9.27 12.17 3.60
N ASP A 114 -9.97 11.99 4.71
CA ASP A 114 -10.01 12.96 5.80
C ASP A 114 -9.09 12.44 6.92
N VAL A 115 -8.33 13.35 7.54
CA VAL A 115 -7.17 13.02 8.38
C VAL A 115 -7.40 13.51 9.80
N PHE A 116 -7.52 12.58 10.76
CA PHE A 116 -7.43 12.86 12.20
C PHE A 116 -6.29 12.06 12.84
N PRO A 117 -5.61 12.58 13.88
CA PRO A 117 -4.61 11.83 14.65
C PRO A 117 -5.27 10.88 15.66
N ILE A 118 -4.58 9.76 15.97
CA ILE A 118 -5.05 8.68 16.86
C ILE A 118 -4.05 8.52 18.01
N ASP A 119 -4.56 8.39 19.25
CA ASP A 119 -3.73 8.40 20.48
C ASP A 119 -3.06 7.03 20.82
N ASP A 120 -3.54 5.90 20.27
CA ASP A 120 -3.08 4.53 20.61
C ASP A 120 -2.14 3.88 19.58
N ILE A 121 -1.73 4.63 18.56
CA ILE A 121 -0.77 4.16 17.54
C ILE A 121 0.57 4.85 17.81
N PRO A 122 1.72 4.14 17.76
CA PRO A 122 3.01 4.82 17.81
C PRO A 122 3.00 5.94 16.78
N PRO A 123 3.35 7.17 17.15
CA PRO A 123 3.26 8.28 16.21
C PRO A 123 4.07 7.95 14.97
N LEU A 124 3.57 8.37 13.80
CA LEU A 124 4.32 8.26 12.56
C LEU A 124 5.76 8.72 12.81
N PRO A 125 6.79 7.97 12.37
CA PRO A 125 8.17 8.40 12.55
C PRO A 125 8.31 9.83 12.03
N ASP A 126 9.07 10.67 12.74
CA ASP A 126 9.30 12.03 12.27
C ASP A 126 10.10 11.97 10.96
N LEU A 127 9.41 12.25 9.85
CA LEU A 127 9.99 12.29 8.51
C LEU A 127 10.37 13.71 8.10
N SER A 128 10.02 14.72 8.91
CA SER A 128 10.15 16.13 8.55
C SER A 128 11.61 16.51 8.28
N GLU A 129 12.53 16.01 9.10
CA GLU A 129 13.97 16.28 8.96
C GLU A 129 14.55 15.64 7.68
N VAL A 130 14.30 14.34 7.47
CA VAL A 130 14.78 13.61 6.28
C VAL A 130 14.18 14.21 5.00
N TRP A 131 12.94 14.68 5.08
CA TRP A 131 12.25 15.34 3.96
C TRP A 131 12.73 16.78 3.73
N ALA A 132 12.92 17.59 4.76
CA ALA A 132 13.31 19.00 4.59
C ALA A 132 14.78 19.17 4.18
N ARG A 133 15.62 18.14 4.41
CA ARG A 133 17.05 18.19 4.09
C ARG A 133 17.27 18.35 2.59
N GLN A 134 17.89 19.46 2.19
CA GLN A 134 18.36 19.69 0.82
C GLN A 134 19.81 19.19 0.71
N VAL A 135 20.11 18.43 -0.34
CA VAL A 135 21.44 17.88 -0.60
C VAL A 135 21.89 18.32 -1.98
N ASP A 136 23.12 18.82 -2.06
CA ASP A 136 23.76 19.11 -3.34
C ASP A 136 24.05 17.79 -4.07
N ARG A 137 23.50 17.64 -5.27
CA ARG A 137 23.66 16.44 -6.10
C ARG A 137 25.10 16.25 -6.59
N SER A 138 25.91 17.32 -6.55
CA SER A 138 27.32 17.26 -6.92
C SER A 138 28.22 16.71 -5.79
N ASP A 139 27.69 16.59 -4.56
CA ASP A 139 28.37 15.91 -3.45
C ASP A 139 27.93 14.44 -3.36
N PRO A 140 28.75 13.48 -3.84
CA PRO A 140 28.40 12.06 -3.82
C PRO A 140 28.28 11.52 -2.39
N ALA A 141 29.08 12.02 -1.45
CA ALA A 141 29.07 11.52 -0.07
C ALA A 141 27.83 12.01 0.69
N ALA A 142 27.35 13.23 0.42
CA ALA A 142 26.09 13.71 0.98
C ALA A 142 24.88 13.01 0.35
N THR A 143 24.94 12.72 -0.95
CA THR A 143 23.88 11.98 -1.67
C THR A 143 23.75 10.55 -1.16
N GLU A 144 24.87 9.85 -0.94
CA GLU A 144 24.86 8.49 -0.38
C GLU A 144 24.25 8.43 1.02
N ARG A 145 24.62 9.38 1.90
CA ARG A 145 24.02 9.53 3.23
C ARG A 145 22.50 9.76 3.15
N LEU A 146 22.05 10.62 2.24
CA LEU A 146 20.62 10.85 2.01
C LEU A 146 19.90 9.57 1.57
N VAL A 147 20.49 8.80 0.65
CA VAL A 147 19.93 7.54 0.18
C VAL A 147 19.79 6.54 1.34
N LEU A 148 20.81 6.39 2.19
CA LEU A 148 20.76 5.49 3.36
C LEU A 148 19.63 5.88 4.33
N ASP A 149 19.48 7.17 4.61
CA ASP A 149 18.44 7.66 5.51
C ASP A 149 17.03 7.49 4.90
N LEU A 150 16.87 7.70 3.59
CA LEU A 150 15.61 7.47 2.88
C LEU A 150 15.24 5.98 2.85
N VAL A 151 16.21 5.08 2.67
CA VAL A 151 15.98 3.62 2.78
C VAL A 151 15.52 3.25 4.19
N THR A 152 16.22 3.77 5.21
CA THR A 152 15.85 3.53 6.61
C THR A 152 14.43 4.04 6.93
N ALA A 153 14.06 5.21 6.39
CA ALA A 153 12.72 5.76 6.53
C ALA A 153 11.65 4.91 5.79
N GLU A 154 11.94 4.43 4.58
CA GLU A 154 11.07 3.52 3.83
C GLU A 154 10.81 2.24 4.61
N ASP A 155 11.86 1.61 5.15
CA ASP A 155 11.77 0.37 5.91
C ASP A 155 10.88 0.55 7.15
N LYS A 156 11.05 1.67 7.88
CA LYS A 156 10.20 2.03 9.02
C LYS A 156 8.73 2.17 8.60
N LEU A 157 8.45 2.88 7.50
CA LEU A 157 7.08 3.04 6.99
C LEU A 157 6.48 1.72 6.52
N SER A 158 7.27 0.88 5.85
CA SER A 158 6.89 -0.45 5.40
C SER A 158 6.54 -1.35 6.60
N ASN A 159 7.31 -1.29 7.68
CA ASN A 159 7.04 -2.02 8.93
C ASN A 159 5.76 -1.54 9.59
N PHE A 160 5.60 -0.22 9.72
CA PHE A 160 4.44 0.38 10.33
C PHE A 160 3.15 0.07 9.56
N ARG A 161 3.19 0.14 8.22
CA ARG A 161 2.05 -0.26 7.37
C ARG A 161 1.67 -1.72 7.54
N ARG A 162 2.65 -2.63 7.67
CA ARG A 162 2.35 -4.06 7.95
C ARG A 162 1.63 -4.24 9.28
N GLU A 163 2.03 -3.50 10.30
CA GLU A 163 1.36 -3.53 11.59
C GLU A 163 -0.05 -2.96 11.53
N LEU A 164 -0.27 -1.85 10.82
CA LEU A 164 -1.61 -1.30 10.59
C LEU A 164 -2.52 -2.29 9.87
N HIS A 165 -2.05 -2.93 8.80
CA HIS A 165 -2.84 -3.95 8.11
C HIS A 165 -3.20 -5.11 9.03
N ARG A 166 -2.25 -5.60 9.85
CA ARG A 166 -2.53 -6.64 10.85
C ARG A 166 -3.66 -6.21 11.79
N ARG A 167 -3.62 -4.99 12.33
CA ARG A 167 -4.66 -4.47 13.24
C ARG A 167 -6.01 -4.29 12.55
N ILE A 168 -6.02 -3.76 11.32
CA ILE A 168 -7.23 -3.62 10.50
C ILE A 168 -7.86 -4.99 10.27
N ASP A 169 -7.06 -6.01 9.95
CA ASP A 169 -7.53 -7.37 9.71
C ASP A 169 -8.13 -7.97 10.99
N LEU A 170 -7.49 -7.79 12.15
CA LEU A 170 -8.03 -8.24 13.44
C LEU A 170 -9.39 -7.61 13.76
N VAL A 171 -9.50 -6.28 13.66
CA VAL A 171 -10.77 -5.56 13.91
C VAL A 171 -11.83 -5.95 12.88
N THR A 172 -11.44 -6.13 11.62
CA THR A 172 -12.35 -6.57 10.56
C THR A 172 -12.86 -7.99 10.81
N ASN A 173 -12.00 -8.91 11.26
CA ASN A 173 -12.37 -10.27 11.62
C ASN A 173 -13.37 -10.30 12.78
N GLU A 174 -13.15 -9.49 13.82
CA GLU A 174 -14.09 -9.37 14.94
C GLU A 174 -15.44 -8.79 14.49
N LEU A 175 -15.45 -7.77 13.62
CA LEU A 175 -16.69 -7.26 13.03
C LEU A 175 -17.44 -8.34 12.24
N ILE A 176 -16.74 -9.12 11.41
CA ILE A 176 -17.33 -10.23 10.66
C ILE A 176 -17.91 -11.28 11.63
N ALA A 177 -17.18 -11.65 12.68
CA ALA A 177 -17.64 -12.60 13.68
C ALA A 177 -18.94 -12.13 14.36
N ARG A 178 -19.01 -10.85 14.77
CA ARG A 178 -20.23 -10.26 15.35
C ARG A 178 -21.41 -10.23 14.39
N TYR A 179 -21.20 -9.89 13.12
CA TYR A 179 -22.27 -9.93 12.12
C TYR A 179 -22.73 -11.35 11.80
N ARG A 180 -21.85 -12.34 11.88
CA ARG A 180 -22.24 -13.74 11.72
C ARG A 180 -23.12 -14.23 12.87
N GLU A 181 -22.79 -13.86 14.09
CA GLU A 181 -23.60 -14.19 15.27
C GLU A 181 -24.93 -13.43 15.28
N GLN A 182 -24.92 -12.15 14.90
CA GLN A 182 -26.09 -11.28 14.90
C GLN A 182 -26.20 -10.47 13.60
N PRO A 183 -26.81 -11.03 12.55
CA PRO A 183 -26.90 -10.40 11.23
C PRO A 183 -27.63 -9.04 11.23
N LEU A 184 -28.58 -8.84 12.15
CA LEU A 184 -29.35 -7.60 12.24
C LEU A 184 -28.48 -6.38 12.62
N LEU A 185 -27.30 -6.59 13.22
CA LEU A 185 -26.36 -5.52 13.52
C LEU A 185 -25.86 -4.78 12.27
N ALA A 186 -25.91 -5.42 11.09
CA ALA A 186 -25.54 -4.80 9.83
C ALA A 186 -26.52 -3.69 9.41
N LEU A 187 -27.80 -3.79 9.82
CA LEU A 187 -28.83 -2.81 9.48
C LEU A 187 -28.60 -1.46 10.16
N GLN A 188 -27.87 -1.43 11.27
CA GLN A 188 -27.52 -0.19 12.01
C GLN A 188 -26.59 0.76 11.23
N ILE A 189 -26.03 0.33 10.09
CA ILE A 189 -25.19 1.18 9.23
C ILE A 189 -26.03 1.96 8.23
N LEU A 190 -27.26 1.52 7.96
CA LEU A 190 -28.12 2.18 7.00
C LEU A 190 -28.58 3.54 7.58
N PRO A 191 -28.58 4.61 6.78
CA PRO A 191 -29.11 5.89 7.24
C PRO A 191 -30.60 5.77 7.56
N ASP A 192 -31.03 6.34 8.69
CA ASP A 192 -32.41 6.28 9.17
C ASP A 192 -33.43 7.03 8.27
N SER A 193 -32.94 7.83 7.32
CA SER A 193 -33.80 8.60 6.40
C SER A 193 -33.86 7.98 5.01
N PRO A 194 -35.06 7.71 4.46
CA PRO A 194 -35.18 7.49 3.03
C PRO A 194 -34.75 8.78 2.32
N MET A 195 -33.80 8.69 1.39
CA MET A 195 -33.36 9.82 0.59
C MET A 195 -34.58 10.52 -0.02
N ARG A 196 -34.94 11.71 0.50
CA ARG A 196 -35.89 12.60 -0.18
C ARG A 196 -35.19 13.06 -1.46
N ARG A 197 -35.73 12.62 -2.60
CA ARG A 197 -35.40 13.15 -3.93
C ARG A 197 -35.81 14.61 -4.04
#